data_AF-A0A6G0VV36-F1
#
_entry.id   AF-A0A6G0VV36-F1
#
_cell.length_a   1.000
_cell.length_b   1.000
_cell.length_c   1.000
_cell.angle_alpha   90.00
_cell.angle_beta   90.00
_cell.angle_gamma   90.00
#
_symmetry.space_group_name_H-M   'P 1'
#
loop_
_entity.id
_entity.type
_entity.pdbx_description
1 polymer ?
#
loop_
_entity_poly.entity_id
_entity_poly.type
_entity_poly.pdbx_seq_one_letter_code
_entity_poly.pdbx_strand_id
1 'polypeptide(L)'
;MFHTNKKLAPVQRLHYLKSCLEGQAREVIRYENKGAIIQSHIWSLFDTPRVHTASATKLQSLHHHIMSYVNSLRALTQPVGSWDAGLVTLICSRIDSATVGEWQLHYNKKDLPSFIEIESFLLNRIAAYEAGVFNSHKVASNPVPANLIPSSFNKQKLSKFNDKKILFSKYNKSKPNAGLHKRSIKTAR
;
A
#
# COMPACT_ATOMS: atom_id res chain seq x y z
N MET A 1 -34.03 39.86 4.52
CA MET A 1 -35.14 40.41 3.69
C MET A 1 -35.64 39.43 2.60
N PHE A 2 -35.56 38.10 2.80
CA PHE A 2 -35.86 37.10 1.74
C PHE A 2 -36.80 35.96 2.19
N HIS A 3 -37.15 35.91 3.48
CA HIS A 3 -38.02 34.89 4.09
C HIS A 3 -39.48 34.95 3.61
N THR A 4 -39.88 36.03 2.91
CA THR A 4 -41.26 36.31 2.51
C THR A 4 -41.57 36.11 1.02
N ASN A 5 -40.59 35.76 0.18
CA ASN A 5 -40.84 35.55 -1.26
C ASN A 5 -41.49 34.19 -1.53
N LYS A 6 -42.84 34.16 -1.59
CA LYS A 6 -43.66 32.97 -1.85
C LYS A 6 -43.41 32.30 -3.22
N LYS A 7 -42.71 32.94 -4.17
CA LYS A 7 -42.50 32.39 -5.52
C LYS A 7 -41.47 31.25 -5.61
N LEU A 8 -40.60 31.10 -4.61
CA LEU A 8 -39.56 30.06 -4.60
C LEU A 8 -39.98 28.88 -3.72
N ALA A 9 -39.79 27.66 -4.21
CA ALA A 9 -40.01 26.45 -3.41
C ALA A 9 -39.04 26.38 -2.22
N PRO A 10 -39.42 25.78 -1.07
CA PRO A 10 -38.55 25.71 0.12
C PRO A 10 -37.15 25.16 -0.17
N VAL A 11 -37.04 24.16 -1.04
CA VAL A 11 -35.77 23.55 -1.46
C VAL A 11 -34.89 24.53 -2.25
N GLN A 12 -35.48 25.34 -3.13
CA GLN A 12 -34.74 26.35 -3.90
C GLN A 12 -34.22 27.47 -3.00
N ARG A 13 -35.00 27.88 -1.99
CA ARG A 13 -34.56 28.85 -1.00
C ARG A 13 -33.39 28.32 -0.19
N LEU A 14 -33.45 27.06 0.23
CA LEU A 14 -32.35 26.41 0.93
C LEU A 14 -31.09 26.33 0.07
N HIS A 15 -31.23 25.91 -1.20
CA HIS A 15 -30.11 25.84 -2.14
C HIS A 15 -29.46 27.21 -2.35
N TYR A 16 -30.28 28.25 -2.54
CA TYR A 16 -29.80 29.62 -2.71
C TYR A 16 -29.09 30.13 -1.44
N LEU A 17 -29.66 29.88 -0.27
CA LEU A 17 -29.03 30.23 1.01
C LEU A 17 -27.65 29.56 1.12
N LYS A 18 -27.58 28.27 0.77
CA LYS A 18 -26.36 27.47 0.83
C LYS A 18 -25.29 27.97 -0.13
N SER A 19 -25.66 28.49 -1.30
CA SER A 19 -24.72 29.12 -2.25
C SER A 19 -24.22 30.49 -1.81
N CYS A 20 -24.96 31.22 -0.96
CA CYS A 20 -24.53 32.50 -0.41
C CYS A 20 -23.63 32.38 0.83
N LEU A 21 -23.44 31.16 1.34
CA LEU A 21 -22.58 30.90 2.50
C LEU A 21 -21.14 30.72 2.01
N GLU A 22 -20.26 31.63 2.41
CA GLU A 22 -18.83 31.62 2.10
C GLU A 22 -17.98 31.50 3.37
N GLY A 23 -16.71 31.10 3.22
CA GLY A 23 -15.77 30.98 4.33
C GLY A 23 -16.18 29.95 5.40
N GLN A 24 -15.99 30.29 6.67
CA GLN A 24 -16.21 29.39 7.81
C GLN A 24 -17.65 28.87 7.92
N ALA A 25 -18.65 29.67 7.54
CA ALA A 25 -20.06 29.27 7.61
C ALA A 25 -20.40 28.14 6.61
N ARG A 26 -19.73 28.11 5.45
CA ARG A 26 -19.86 27.06 4.46
C ARG A 26 -19.29 25.73 4.97
N GLU A 27 -18.15 25.79 5.64
CA GLU A 27 -17.51 24.62 6.23
C GLU A 27 -18.38 24.01 7.33
N VAL A 28 -18.95 24.82 8.24
CA VAL A 28 -19.85 24.32 9.30
C VAL A 28 -21.04 23.54 8.74
N ILE A 29 -21.66 24.02 7.67
CA ILE A 29 -22.80 23.33 7.02
C ILE A 29 -22.35 22.08 6.26
N ARG A 30 -21.10 22.03 5.80
CA ARG A 30 -20.48 20.80 5.28
C ARG A 30 -20.29 19.79 6.40
N TYR A 31 -19.86 20.24 7.58
CA TYR A 31 -19.70 19.41 8.78
C TYR A 31 -21.04 18.87 9.33
N GLU A 32 -22.18 19.51 9.05
CA GLU A 32 -23.51 18.95 9.39
C GLU A 32 -23.85 17.69 8.57
N ASN A 33 -23.32 17.55 7.35
CA ASN A 33 -23.54 16.36 6.53
C ASN A 33 -22.56 15.24 6.91
N LYS A 34 -22.84 14.59 8.05
CA LYS A 34 -22.07 13.45 8.56
C LYS A 34 -21.86 12.37 7.49
N GLY A 35 -22.85 12.12 6.64
CA GLY A 35 -22.75 11.15 5.55
C GLY A 35 -21.67 11.50 4.52
N ALA A 36 -21.60 12.77 4.11
CA ALA A 36 -20.58 13.23 3.17
C ALA A 36 -19.16 13.15 3.77
N ILE A 37 -19.02 13.40 5.07
CA ILE A 37 -17.72 13.29 5.78
C ILE A 37 -17.29 11.83 5.87
N ILE A 38 -18.19 10.94 6.28
CA ILE A 38 -17.94 9.48 6.33
C ILE A 38 -17.50 8.99 4.94
N GLN A 39 -18.27 9.34 3.90
CA GLN A 39 -17.93 8.97 2.52
C GLN A 39 -16.55 9.51 2.13
N SER A 40 -16.25 10.78 2.40
CA SER A 40 -14.94 11.36 2.10
C SER A 40 -13.81 10.57 2.75
N HIS A 41 -13.92 10.20 4.03
CA HIS A 41 -12.91 9.39 4.70
C HIS A 41 -12.78 7.99 4.10
N ILE A 42 -13.90 7.35 3.74
CA ILE A 42 -13.89 6.03 3.07
C ILE A 42 -13.20 6.12 1.70
N TRP A 43 -13.54 7.12 0.88
CA TRP A 43 -12.91 7.33 -0.42
C TRP A 43 -11.40 7.55 -0.27
N SER A 44 -10.98 8.42 0.66
CA SER A 44 -9.56 8.67 0.92
C SER A 44 -8.83 7.42 1.44
N LEU A 45 -9.48 6.61 2.27
CA LEU A 45 -8.94 5.32 2.71
C LEU A 45 -8.66 4.40 1.51
N PHE A 46 -9.59 4.31 0.55
CA PHE A 46 -9.39 3.53 -0.68
C PHE A 46 -8.43 4.18 -1.69
N ASP A 47 -8.20 5.49 -1.64
CA ASP A 47 -7.27 6.19 -2.54
C ASP A 47 -5.82 6.19 -2.02
N THR A 48 -5.58 5.64 -0.82
CA THR A 48 -4.26 5.56 -0.19
C THR A 48 -3.17 5.07 -1.15
N PRO A 49 -2.06 5.80 -1.39
CA PRO A 49 -1.06 5.44 -2.39
C PRO A 49 -0.35 4.11 -2.07
N ARG A 50 -0.01 3.35 -3.11
CA ARG A 50 0.71 2.07 -2.98
C ARG A 50 2.21 2.28 -2.75
N VAL A 51 2.74 1.57 -1.76
CA VAL A 51 4.18 1.48 -1.47
C VAL A 51 4.83 0.43 -2.38
N HIS A 52 5.71 0.88 -3.28
CA HIS A 52 6.39 0.01 -4.25
C HIS A 52 7.69 -0.60 -3.71
N THR A 53 8.41 0.17 -2.89
CA THR A 53 9.66 -0.23 -2.25
C THR A 53 9.50 -0.11 -0.75
N ALA A 54 9.59 -1.22 -0.03
CA ALA A 54 9.51 -1.21 1.41
C ALA A 54 10.66 -0.41 2.05
N SER A 55 10.33 0.47 2.97
CA SER A 55 11.26 1.19 3.84
C SER A 55 10.50 1.55 5.11
N ALA A 56 11.20 1.66 6.24
CA ALA A 56 10.61 2.04 7.53
C ALA A 56 9.72 3.28 7.40
N THR A 57 10.25 4.35 6.79
CA THR A 57 9.53 5.63 6.64
C THR A 57 8.28 5.52 5.78
N LYS A 58 8.36 4.78 4.66
CA LYS A 58 7.23 4.60 3.73
C LYS A 58 6.14 3.73 4.33
N LEU A 59 6.50 2.64 4.99
CA LEU A 59 5.54 1.75 5.65
C LEU A 59 4.88 2.42 6.85
N GLN A 60 5.64 3.19 7.63
CA GLN A 60 5.11 3.98 8.74
C GLN A 60 4.13 5.05 8.25
N SER A 61 4.49 5.78 7.19
CA SER A 61 3.59 6.78 6.59
C SER A 61 2.29 6.16 6.10
N LEU A 62 2.36 4.98 5.46
CA LEU A 62 1.18 4.22 5.02
C LEU A 62 0.29 3.82 6.22
N HIS A 63 0.89 3.25 7.27
CA HIS A 63 0.17 2.85 8.49
C HIS A 63 -0.52 4.04 9.13
N HIS A 64 0.18 5.15 9.34
CA HIS A 64 -0.39 6.38 9.89
C HIS A 64 -1.56 6.91 9.05
N HIS A 65 -1.43 6.89 7.72
CA HIS A 65 -2.46 7.37 6.80
C HIS A 65 -3.75 6.54 6.93
N ILE A 66 -3.62 5.21 6.90
CA ILE A 66 -4.75 4.28 7.06
C ILE A 66 -5.39 4.45 8.45
N MET A 67 -4.57 4.50 9.51
CA MET A 67 -5.06 4.62 10.88
C MET A 67 -5.75 5.95 11.15
N SER A 68 -5.30 7.04 10.51
CA SER A 68 -5.97 8.34 10.61
C SER A 68 -7.44 8.22 10.18
N TYR A 69 -7.72 7.63 9.02
CA TYR A 69 -9.08 7.45 8.52
C TYR A 69 -9.89 6.43 9.32
N VAL A 70 -9.28 5.31 9.70
CA VAL A 70 -9.91 4.30 10.55
C VAL A 70 -10.36 4.92 11.88
N ASN A 71 -9.52 5.73 12.51
CA ASN A 71 -9.85 6.42 13.75
C ASN A 71 -10.91 7.51 13.55
N SER A 72 -10.86 8.27 12.45
CA SER A 72 -11.92 9.24 12.11
C SER A 72 -13.27 8.56 11.92
N LEU A 73 -13.31 7.40 11.23
CA LEU A 73 -14.54 6.64 11.03
C LEU A 73 -15.08 6.04 12.34
N ARG A 74 -14.18 5.61 13.24
CA ARG A 74 -14.55 5.18 14.59
C ARG A 74 -15.16 6.32 15.41
N ALA A 75 -14.59 7.53 15.31
CA ALA A 75 -15.14 8.73 15.95
C ALA A 75 -16.52 9.13 15.37
N LEU A 76 -16.76 8.82 14.10
CA LEU A 76 -18.06 8.96 13.43
C LEU A 76 -19.01 7.77 13.66
N THR A 77 -18.77 6.99 14.72
CA THR A 77 -19.58 5.85 15.15
C THR A 77 -19.81 4.79 14.07
N GLN A 78 -18.86 4.64 13.12
CA GLN A 78 -18.94 3.59 12.10
C GLN A 78 -18.46 2.24 12.66
N PRO A 79 -19.06 1.12 12.23
CA PRO A 79 -18.70 -0.21 12.71
C PRO A 79 -17.41 -0.73 12.07
N VAL A 80 -16.28 -0.08 12.33
CA VAL A 80 -14.97 -0.47 11.77
C VAL A 80 -14.58 -1.90 12.17
N GLY A 81 -15.04 -2.39 13.33
CA GLY A 81 -14.73 -3.74 13.80
C GLY A 81 -15.24 -4.88 12.91
N SER A 82 -16.16 -4.62 11.97
CA SER A 82 -16.60 -5.62 10.99
C SER A 82 -15.90 -5.51 9.63
N TRP A 83 -14.97 -4.56 9.48
CA TRP A 83 -14.32 -4.28 8.20
C TRP A 83 -13.00 -5.03 8.03
N ASP A 84 -12.69 -5.99 8.92
CA ASP A 84 -11.43 -6.75 8.93
C ASP A 84 -11.05 -7.28 7.54
N ALA A 85 -11.97 -7.96 6.85
CA ALA A 85 -11.74 -8.49 5.51
C ALA A 85 -11.30 -7.41 4.50
N GLY A 86 -12.03 -6.29 4.49
CA GLY A 86 -11.78 -5.18 3.58
C GLY A 86 -10.50 -4.43 3.92
N LEU A 87 -10.22 -4.22 5.20
CA LEU A 87 -9.02 -3.51 5.65
C LEU A 87 -7.76 -4.35 5.43
N VAL A 88 -7.81 -5.66 5.70
CA VAL A 88 -6.67 -6.55 5.43
C VAL A 88 -6.37 -6.60 3.94
N THR A 89 -7.39 -6.82 3.10
CA THR A 89 -7.21 -6.85 1.64
C THR A 89 -6.71 -5.50 1.11
N LEU A 90 -7.21 -4.39 1.65
CA LEU A 90 -6.73 -3.05 1.34
C LEU A 90 -5.25 -2.90 1.69
N ILE A 91 -4.85 -3.18 2.94
CA ILE A 91 -3.44 -3.07 3.36
C ILE A 91 -2.55 -3.92 2.46
N CYS A 92 -2.89 -5.20 2.25
CA CYS A 92 -2.13 -6.10 1.39
C CYS A 92 -1.98 -5.58 -0.04
N SER A 93 -2.99 -4.88 -0.57
CA SER A 93 -2.91 -4.26 -1.91
C SER A 93 -1.98 -3.03 -1.95
N ARG A 94 -1.81 -2.34 -0.82
CA ARG A 94 -1.01 -1.09 -0.72
C ARG A 94 0.42 -1.30 -0.29
N ILE A 95 0.76 -2.42 0.35
CA ILE A 95 2.15 -2.78 0.65
C ILE A 95 2.84 -3.43 -0.56
N ASP A 96 4.17 -3.53 -0.48
CA ASP A 96 5.00 -4.15 -1.51
C ASP A 96 4.85 -5.67 -1.51
N SER A 97 5.13 -6.31 -2.66
CA SER A 97 4.94 -7.75 -2.81
C SER A 97 5.82 -8.60 -1.89
N ALA A 98 7.00 -8.12 -1.49
CA ALA A 98 7.88 -8.87 -0.60
C ALA A 98 7.30 -8.90 0.82
N THR A 99 6.82 -7.76 1.33
CA THR A 99 6.14 -7.70 2.63
C THR A 99 4.83 -8.50 2.64
N VAL A 100 4.05 -8.52 1.54
CA VAL A 100 2.88 -9.41 1.42
C VAL A 100 3.29 -10.88 1.51
N GLY A 101 4.37 -11.27 0.83
CA GLY A 101 4.87 -12.64 0.88
C GLY A 101 5.27 -13.06 2.30
N GLU A 102 5.96 -12.18 3.03
CA GLU A 102 6.31 -12.43 4.43
C GLU A 102 5.09 -12.49 5.34
N TRP A 103 4.10 -11.62 5.12
CA TRP A 103 2.83 -11.68 5.84
C TRP A 103 2.14 -13.04 5.65
N GLN A 104 2.10 -13.54 4.42
CA GLN A 104 1.47 -14.82 4.10
C GLN A 104 2.22 -16.01 4.72
N LEU A 105 3.54 -15.90 4.88
CA LEU A 105 4.35 -16.91 5.58
C LEU A 105 4.13 -16.87 7.10
N HIS A 106 3.99 -15.66 7.68
CA HIS A 106 3.70 -15.47 9.09
C HIS A 106 2.28 -15.94 9.44
N TYR A 107 1.31 -15.68 8.55
CA TYR A 107 -0.09 -16.04 8.73
C TYR A 107 -0.38 -17.45 8.18
N ASN A 108 -0.17 -18.47 9.01
CA ASN A 108 -0.41 -19.89 8.65
C ASN A 108 -1.85 -20.38 8.95
N LYS A 109 -2.77 -19.48 9.31
CA LYS A 109 -4.17 -19.85 9.58
C LYS A 109 -4.97 -19.85 8.27
N LYS A 110 -5.96 -20.74 8.17
CA LYS A 110 -6.89 -20.80 7.03
C LYS A 110 -8.08 -19.83 7.15
N ASP A 111 -8.23 -19.23 8.33
CA ASP A 111 -9.30 -18.29 8.63
C ASP A 111 -8.95 -16.87 8.13
N LEU A 112 -9.95 -15.99 8.13
CA LEU A 112 -9.73 -14.60 7.75
C LEU A 112 -8.93 -13.87 8.85
N PRO A 113 -7.81 -13.21 8.51
CA PRO A 113 -7.07 -12.39 9.47
C PRO A 113 -7.90 -11.21 9.97
N SER A 114 -7.72 -10.87 11.25
CA SER A 114 -8.24 -9.61 11.79
C SER A 114 -7.34 -8.44 11.38
N PHE A 115 -7.93 -7.24 11.30
CA PHE A 115 -7.20 -6.00 11.10
C PHE A 115 -6.07 -5.81 12.13
N ILE A 116 -6.30 -6.19 13.38
CA ILE A 116 -5.31 -6.04 14.46
C ILE A 116 -4.09 -6.94 14.22
N GLU A 117 -4.30 -8.16 13.69
CA GLU A 117 -3.20 -9.09 13.41
C GLU A 117 -2.27 -8.52 12.32
N ILE A 118 -2.82 -8.02 11.21
CA ILE A 118 -2.00 -7.43 10.15
C ILE A 118 -1.36 -6.10 10.58
N GLU A 119 -2.06 -5.30 11.40
CA GLU A 119 -1.50 -4.08 11.97
C GLU A 119 -0.27 -4.38 12.82
N SER A 120 -0.37 -5.36 13.73
CA SER A 120 0.75 -5.76 14.58
C SER A 120 1.94 -6.25 13.78
N PHE A 121 1.70 -7.04 12.72
CA PHE A 121 2.73 -7.49 11.81
C PHE A 121 3.40 -6.32 11.08
N LEU A 122 2.61 -5.35 10.59
CA LEU A 122 3.13 -4.20 9.87
C LEU A 122 4.03 -3.34 10.77
N LEU A 123 3.65 -3.13 12.03
CA LEU A 123 4.46 -2.43 13.02
C LEU A 123 5.78 -3.17 13.32
N ASN A 124 5.73 -4.50 13.49
CA ASN A 124 6.93 -5.32 13.66
C ASN A 124 7.86 -5.22 12.44
N ARG A 125 7.28 -5.20 11.24
CA ARG A 125 8.02 -5.04 9.99
C ARG A 125 8.71 -3.68 9.91
N ILE A 126 8.04 -2.61 10.32
CA ILE A 126 8.63 -1.27 10.40
C ILE A 126 9.82 -1.27 11.36
N ALA A 127 9.66 -1.80 12.57
CA ALA A 127 10.73 -1.89 13.57
C ALA A 127 11.93 -2.71 13.06
N ALA A 128 11.70 -3.79 12.32
CA ALA A 128 12.77 -4.59 11.71
C ALA A 128 13.56 -3.78 10.65
N TYR A 129 12.88 -2.98 9.84
CA TYR A 129 13.54 -2.08 8.88
C TYR A 129 14.36 -1.00 9.60
N GLU A 130 13.84 -0.41 10.67
CA GLU A 130 14.58 0.57 11.48
C GLU A 130 15.86 -0.05 12.05
N ALA A 131 15.76 -1.24 12.67
CA ALA A 131 16.91 -1.98 13.19
C ALA A 131 17.97 -2.28 12.11
N GLY A 132 17.53 -2.65 10.90
CA GLY A 132 18.42 -2.89 9.75
C GLY A 132 19.16 -1.63 9.27
N VAL A 133 18.52 -0.46 9.33
CA VAL A 133 19.14 0.82 8.98
C VAL A 133 20.23 1.19 9.99
N PHE A 134 19.98 1.01 11.30
CA PHE A 134 20.99 1.26 12.33
C PHE A 134 22.23 0.36 12.17
N ASN A 135 22.04 -0.89 11.74
CA ASN A 135 23.16 -1.80 11.46
C ASN A 135 23.96 -1.41 10.22
N SER A 136 23.35 -0.77 9.22
CA SER A 136 24.07 -0.26 8.05
C SER A 136 24.91 0.98 8.36
N HIS A 137 24.45 1.85 9.27
CA HIS A 137 25.20 3.05 9.67
C HIS A 137 26.48 2.78 10.49
N LYS A 138 26.67 1.54 11.00
CA LYS A 138 27.95 1.10 11.57
C LYS A 138 28.96 0.63 10.53
N VAL A 139 28.56 0.51 9.26
CA VAL A 139 29.45 0.18 8.13
C VAL A 139 29.76 1.44 7.31
N ALA A 140 30.04 2.56 7.98
CA ALA A 140 30.65 3.73 7.38
C ALA A 140 32.15 3.73 7.67
N SER A 141 32.89 3.20 6.70
CA SER A 141 34.26 3.59 6.32
C SER A 141 35.21 4.08 7.42
N ASN A 142 35.91 3.16 8.06
CA ASN A 142 37.35 3.39 8.16
C ASN A 142 37.92 3.09 6.77
N PRO A 143 38.58 4.03 6.06
CA PRO A 143 39.41 3.63 4.93
C PRO A 143 40.41 2.61 5.49
N VAL A 144 40.42 1.40 4.93
CA VAL A 144 41.47 0.44 5.23
C VAL A 144 42.79 1.19 4.99
N PRO A 145 43.65 1.41 6.01
CA PRO A 145 44.94 2.02 5.77
C PRO A 145 45.66 1.11 4.78
N ALA A 146 46.17 1.67 3.69
CA ALA A 146 46.81 0.95 2.57
C ALA A 146 48.08 0.14 2.97
N ASN A 147 48.36 0.02 4.26
CA ASN A 147 49.58 -0.52 4.84
C ASN A 147 49.40 -1.94 5.40
N LEU A 148 48.24 -2.57 5.23
CA LEU A 148 47.98 -3.97 5.62
C LEU A 148 47.74 -4.92 4.43
N ILE A 149 48.15 -4.52 3.22
CA ILE A 149 48.20 -5.44 2.08
C ILE A 149 49.54 -6.17 2.16
N PRO A 150 49.58 -7.50 2.40
CA PRO A 150 50.80 -8.27 2.18
C PRO A 150 51.19 -8.10 0.71
N SER A 151 52.47 -7.85 0.44
CA SER A 151 53.05 -7.65 -0.89
C SER A 151 52.84 -8.81 -1.89
N SER A 152 52.08 -9.84 -1.51
CA SER A 152 51.71 -11.00 -2.31
C SER A 152 50.34 -10.91 -3.00
N PHE A 153 49.53 -9.85 -2.79
CA PHE A 153 48.22 -9.74 -3.48
C PHE A 153 48.32 -9.17 -4.90
N ASN A 154 48.24 -10.06 -5.88
CA ASN A 154 48.28 -9.77 -7.31
C ASN A 154 46.99 -9.06 -7.79
N LYS A 155 47.10 -7.81 -8.27
CA LYS A 155 46.01 -6.94 -8.75
C LYS A 155 45.33 -7.39 -10.06
N GLN A 156 45.75 -8.50 -10.67
CA GLN A 156 45.24 -8.92 -11.99
C GLN A 156 43.88 -9.66 -11.97
N LYS A 157 43.26 -9.89 -10.81
CA LYS A 157 41.98 -10.62 -10.70
C LYS A 157 40.76 -9.76 -10.36
N LEU A 158 40.84 -8.43 -10.52
CA LEU A 158 39.72 -7.51 -10.24
C LEU A 158 39.24 -6.71 -11.48
N SER A 159 39.59 -7.13 -12.70
CA SER A 159 39.04 -6.57 -13.95
C SER A 159 37.97 -7.45 -14.60
N LYS A 160 37.61 -8.59 -13.99
CA LYS A 160 36.61 -9.54 -14.56
C LYS A 160 35.26 -9.57 -13.84
N PHE A 161 35.01 -8.68 -12.89
CA PHE A 161 33.79 -8.68 -12.06
C PHE A 161 32.87 -7.48 -12.27
N ASN A 162 33.03 -6.73 -13.38
CA ASN A 162 32.19 -5.56 -13.65
C ASN A 162 31.29 -5.65 -14.90
N ASP A 163 31.19 -6.82 -15.53
CA ASP A 163 30.24 -7.04 -16.63
C ASP A 163 29.35 -8.25 -16.37
N LYS A 164 28.26 -8.03 -15.62
CA LYS A 164 27.00 -8.77 -15.79
C LYS A 164 25.79 -7.83 -15.68
N LYS A 165 25.75 -6.82 -16.55
CA LYS A 165 24.52 -6.57 -17.30
C LYS A 165 24.25 -7.83 -18.15
N ILE A 166 22.97 -8.19 -18.31
CA ILE A 166 22.44 -9.36 -19.04
C ILE A 166 22.20 -10.60 -18.17
N LEU A 167 21.10 -10.57 -17.41
CA LEU A 167 20.32 -11.77 -17.04
C LEU A 167 18.81 -11.57 -17.32
N PHE A 168 18.51 -10.79 -18.36
CA PHE A 168 17.19 -10.79 -19.01
C PHE A 168 17.39 -11.06 -20.49
N SER A 169 17.43 -12.34 -20.89
CA SER A 169 17.05 -12.80 -22.22
C SER A 169 17.20 -14.32 -22.29
N LYS A 170 16.14 -14.97 -22.78
CA LYS A 170 16.00 -16.40 -23.11
C LYS A 170 15.38 -17.28 -22.02
N TYR A 171 14.08 -17.07 -21.80
CA TYR A 171 13.16 -18.21 -21.79
C TYR A 171 12.18 -18.06 -22.95
N ASN A 172 12.64 -18.43 -24.15
CA ASN A 172 11.74 -18.73 -25.26
C ASN A 172 12.45 -19.63 -26.29
N LYS A 173 11.71 -20.67 -26.70
CA LYS A 173 11.93 -21.64 -27.78
C LYS A 173 12.84 -22.86 -27.52
N SER A 174 12.18 -23.99 -27.24
CA SER A 174 12.46 -25.26 -27.89
C SER A 174 11.18 -26.10 -28.03
N LYS A 175 10.57 -26.07 -29.23
CA LYS A 175 9.72 -27.17 -29.72
C LYS A 175 10.64 -28.34 -30.10
N PRO A 176 10.20 -29.59 -29.95
CA PRO A 176 10.39 -30.60 -30.97
C PRO A 176 9.06 -30.86 -31.68
N ASN A 177 9.13 -30.91 -33.02
CA ASN A 177 8.02 -31.24 -33.90
C ASN A 177 8.31 -32.63 -34.49
N ALA A 178 7.39 -33.57 -34.32
CA ALA A 178 7.12 -34.79 -35.11
C ALA A 178 6.38 -35.78 -34.20
N GLY A 179 5.23 -36.36 -34.48
CA GLY A 179 4.32 -36.30 -35.62
C GLY A 179 3.16 -37.26 -35.33
N LEU A 180 2.02 -37.00 -35.99
CA LEU A 180 1.04 -38.01 -36.44
C LEU A 180 0.54 -39.07 -35.44
N HIS A 181 -0.65 -38.86 -34.88
CA HIS A 181 -1.74 -39.82 -35.16
C HIS A 181 -3.14 -39.21 -35.00
N LYS A 182 -3.93 -39.36 -36.07
CA LYS A 182 -5.35 -39.06 -36.16
C LYS A 182 -6.16 -39.99 -35.24
N ARG A 183 -7.25 -39.48 -34.67
CA ARG A 183 -8.61 -40.09 -34.53
C ARG A 183 -9.46 -39.18 -33.63
N SER A 184 -10.38 -38.41 -34.23
CA SER A 184 -11.79 -38.76 -34.45
C SER A 184 -12.69 -38.37 -33.28
N ILE A 185 -13.28 -37.18 -33.47
CA ILE A 185 -14.67 -36.78 -33.17
C ILE A 185 -15.57 -37.95 -32.77
N LYS A 186 -16.26 -37.84 -31.63
CA LYS A 186 -17.64 -38.30 -31.49
C LYS A 186 -18.37 -37.52 -30.39
N THR A 187 -19.26 -36.65 -30.87
CA THR A 187 -20.45 -36.12 -30.20
C THR A 187 -21.45 -37.26 -29.96
N ALA A 188 -22.04 -37.33 -28.76
CA ALA A 188 -23.35 -37.92 -28.50
C ALA A 188 -23.82 -37.33 -27.15
N ARG A 189 -24.77 -36.39 -27.18
CA ARG A 189 -26.23 -36.57 -27.16
C ARG A 189 -26.73 -36.92 -25.76
#